data_AF-A0ABC9SW08-F1
#
_entry.id   AF-A0ABC9SW08-F1
#
_cell.length_a   1.000
_cell.length_b   1.000
_cell.length_c   1.000
_cell.angle_alpha   90.00
_cell.angle_beta   90.00
_cell.angle_gamma   90.00
#
_symmetry.space_group_name_H-M   'P 1'
#
loop_
_entity.id
_entity.type
_entity.pdbx_description
1 polymer ?
#
loop_
_entity_poly.entity_id
_entity_poly.type
_entity_poly.pdbx_seq_one_letter_code
_entity_poly.pdbx_strand_id
1 'polypeptide(L)'
;MNRHMKKLMFISVFLIILSACTTKQVEVKKVPKEGYIILRNDTVFFADDKTFETKVELQHYIEQQMNKEHPSHIVLSFKDKDAYKQLKTGDKIKVWFSQILESYPAKMIVEKFEIVEK
;
A
#
# COMPACT_ATOMS: atom_id res chain seq x y z
N MET A 1 -58.09 -16.16 7.03
CA MET A 1 -56.73 -15.59 7.13
C MET A 1 -56.16 -15.38 5.73
N ASN A 2 -56.07 -14.12 5.29
CA ASN A 2 -55.84 -13.74 3.89
C ASN A 2 -54.45 -14.17 3.38
N ARG A 3 -54.37 -14.76 2.18
CA ARG A 3 -53.15 -15.32 1.55
C ARG A 3 -52.03 -14.27 1.43
N HIS A 4 -52.38 -12.99 1.40
CA HIS A 4 -51.47 -11.84 1.41
C HIS A 4 -50.79 -11.57 2.77
N MET A 5 -51.45 -11.85 3.91
CA MET A 5 -50.84 -11.62 5.24
C MET A 5 -49.71 -12.60 5.55
N LYS A 6 -49.80 -13.84 5.04
CA LYS A 6 -48.73 -14.83 5.20
C LYS A 6 -47.45 -14.43 4.45
N LYS A 7 -47.54 -13.83 3.25
CA LYS A 7 -46.36 -13.37 2.50
C LYS A 7 -45.65 -12.17 3.16
N LEU A 8 -46.41 -11.24 3.75
CA LEU A 8 -45.84 -10.09 4.49
C LEU A 8 -45.07 -10.53 5.74
N MET A 9 -45.52 -11.58 6.43
CA MET A 9 -44.85 -12.08 7.63
C MET A 9 -43.48 -12.72 7.33
N PHE A 10 -43.31 -13.35 6.15
CA PHE A 10 -42.02 -13.93 5.73
C PHE A 10 -40.99 -12.88 5.30
N ILE A 11 -41.42 -11.76 4.71
CA ILE A 11 -40.51 -10.67 4.29
C ILE A 11 -39.94 -9.93 5.52
N SER A 12 -40.72 -9.82 6.60
CA SER A 12 -40.31 -9.17 7.84
C SER A 12 -39.16 -9.88 8.57
N VAL A 13 -39.02 -11.21 8.45
CA VAL A 13 -38.01 -11.98 9.18
C VAL A 13 -36.65 -11.95 8.48
N PHE A 14 -36.61 -11.82 7.15
CA PHE A 14 -35.37 -11.83 6.38
C PHE A 14 -34.54 -10.53 6.55
N LEU A 15 -35.20 -9.41 6.85
CA LEU A 15 -34.55 -8.10 7.02
C LEU A 15 -33.75 -7.98 8.34
N ILE A 16 -34.06 -8.79 9.36
CA ILE A 16 -33.41 -8.70 10.67
C ILE A 16 -32.02 -9.34 10.66
N ILE A 17 -31.80 -10.34 9.79
CA ILE A 17 -30.55 -11.11 9.74
C ILE A 17 -29.41 -10.32 9.07
N LEU A 18 -29.74 -9.38 8.18
CA LEU A 18 -28.75 -8.53 7.50
C LEU A 18 -28.19 -7.41 8.39
N SER A 19 -28.89 -7.04 9.47
CA SER A 19 -28.45 -5.93 10.35
C SER A 19 -27.40 -6.34 11.39
N ALA A 20 -27.14 -7.64 11.58
CA ALA A 20 -26.26 -8.13 12.64
C ALA A 20 -24.78 -8.32 12.24
N CYS A 21 -24.46 -8.32 10.93
CA CYS A 21 -23.07 -8.35 10.47
C CYS A 21 -22.50 -6.92 10.36
N THR A 22 -22.46 -6.19 11.47
CA THR A 22 -21.53 -5.07 11.56
C THR A 22 -20.15 -5.66 11.80
N THR A 23 -19.42 -5.94 10.71
CA THR A 23 -18.01 -6.29 10.77
C THR A 23 -17.28 -5.10 11.39
N LYS A 24 -17.05 -5.14 12.71
CA LYS A 24 -16.09 -4.24 13.35
C LYS A 24 -14.76 -4.54 12.66
N GLN A 25 -14.37 -3.69 11.72
CA GLN A 25 -13.05 -3.74 11.14
C GLN A 25 -12.10 -3.46 12.31
N VAL A 26 -11.55 -4.53 12.88
CA VAL A 26 -10.43 -4.42 13.79
C VAL A 26 -9.33 -3.78 12.96
N GLU A 27 -9.05 -2.52 13.25
CA GLU A 27 -7.96 -1.77 12.64
C GLU A 27 -6.66 -2.44 13.11
N VAL A 28 -6.26 -3.50 12.40
CA VAL A 28 -4.97 -4.17 12.61
C VAL A 28 -3.93 -3.08 12.37
N LYS A 29 -3.25 -2.65 13.43
CA LYS A 29 -2.14 -1.69 13.33
C LYS A 29 -1.16 -2.24 12.30
N LYS A 30 -1.18 -1.67 11.10
CA LYS A 30 -0.31 -2.11 10.01
C LYS A 30 1.12 -1.75 10.39
N VAL A 31 1.95 -2.77 10.56
CA VAL A 31 3.39 -2.58 10.75
C VAL A 31 3.92 -1.91 9.48
N PRO A 32 4.60 -0.76 9.58
CA PRO A 32 5.15 -0.10 8.41
C PRO A 32 6.21 -0.97 7.76
N LYS A 33 6.30 -0.91 6.43
CA LYS A 33 7.42 -1.52 5.70
C LYS A 33 8.58 -0.54 5.64
N GLU A 34 9.80 -1.04 5.81
CA GLU A 34 11.02 -0.29 5.57
C GLU A 34 11.64 -0.65 4.22
N GLY A 35 12.27 0.32 3.58
CA GLY A 35 12.97 0.10 2.32
C GLY A 35 13.57 1.39 1.76
N TYR A 36 14.22 1.26 0.63
CA TYR A 36 14.92 2.36 -0.04
C TYR A 36 14.16 2.87 -1.25
N ILE A 37 14.28 4.17 -1.51
CA ILE A 37 13.66 4.84 -2.66
C ILE A 37 14.59 4.82 -3.87
N ILE A 38 14.02 4.50 -5.03
CA ILE A 38 14.63 4.77 -6.33
C ILE A 38 13.65 5.63 -7.13
N LEU A 39 14.02 6.88 -7.40
CA LEU A 39 13.22 7.81 -8.19
C LEU A 39 13.64 7.75 -9.67
N ARG A 40 12.69 7.51 -10.58
CA ARG A 40 12.90 7.57 -12.02
C ARG A 40 11.66 8.15 -12.70
N ASN A 41 11.83 9.24 -13.48
CA ASN A 41 10.75 9.86 -14.26
C ASN A 41 9.47 10.07 -13.42
N ASP A 42 9.61 10.72 -12.26
CA ASP A 42 8.54 10.96 -11.28
C ASP A 42 7.87 9.70 -10.68
N THR A 43 8.37 8.51 -11.03
CA THR A 43 7.91 7.24 -10.46
C THR A 43 8.80 6.86 -9.29
N VAL A 44 8.16 6.57 -8.15
CA VAL A 44 8.84 6.18 -6.90
C VAL A 44 8.84 4.67 -6.79
N PHE A 45 9.98 4.05 -7.07
CA PHE A 45 10.19 2.63 -6.87
C PHE A 45 10.64 2.37 -5.44
N PHE A 46 10.11 1.30 -4.83
CA PHE A 46 10.40 0.92 -3.46
C PHE A 46 11.15 -0.40 -3.44
N ALA A 47 12.40 -0.38 -3.02
CA ALA A 47 13.17 -1.59 -2.76
C ALA A 47 12.85 -2.07 -1.35
N ASP A 48 11.77 -2.84 -1.21
CA ASP A 48 11.48 -3.54 0.04
C ASP A 48 12.42 -4.74 0.20
N ASP A 49 12.76 -5.07 1.44
CA ASP A 49 13.57 -6.25 1.77
C ASP A 49 15.05 -6.19 1.35
N LYS A 50 15.67 -5.01 1.48
CA LYS A 50 17.12 -4.85 1.35
C LYS A 50 17.70 -4.15 2.57
N THR A 51 18.77 -4.73 3.11
CA THR A 51 19.68 -4.10 4.07
C THR A 51 21.02 -3.88 3.39
N PHE A 52 21.60 -2.71 3.59
CA PHE A 52 22.93 -2.37 3.09
C PHE A 52 23.76 -1.97 4.29
N GLU A 53 24.96 -2.51 4.40
CA GLU A 53 25.87 -2.19 5.51
C GLU A 53 26.61 -0.88 5.24
N THR A 54 26.76 -0.51 3.96
CA THR A 54 27.45 0.70 3.54
C THR A 54 26.69 1.49 2.48
N LYS A 55 26.92 2.81 2.45
CA LYS A 55 26.38 3.69 1.39
C LYS A 55 26.90 3.32 0.00
N VAL A 56 28.10 2.74 -0.09
CA VAL A 56 28.71 2.30 -1.37
C VAL A 56 27.95 1.11 -1.96
N GLU A 57 27.56 0.14 -1.13
CA GLU A 57 26.73 -0.99 -1.55
C GLU A 57 25.35 -0.54 -2.04
N LEU A 58 24.71 0.37 -1.29
CA LEU A 58 23.44 0.97 -1.69
C LEU A 58 23.56 1.68 -3.05
N GLN A 59 24.59 2.51 -3.22
CA GLN A 59 24.82 3.22 -4.48
C GLN A 59 25.02 2.25 -5.64
N HIS A 60 25.85 1.22 -5.47
CA HIS A 60 26.07 0.20 -6.50
C HIS A 60 24.79 -0.54 -6.86
N TYR A 61 23.97 -0.91 -5.87
CA TYR A 61 22.68 -1.53 -6.09
C TYR A 61 21.74 -0.63 -6.90
N ILE A 62 21.64 0.65 -6.54
CA ILE A 62 20.80 1.63 -7.25
C ILE A 62 21.25 1.75 -8.71
N GLU A 63 22.54 1.88 -8.97
CA GLU A 63 23.09 1.95 -10.33
C GLU A 63 22.72 0.72 -11.17
N GLN A 64 22.81 -0.48 -10.58
CA GLN A 64 22.37 -1.71 -11.25
C GLN A 64 20.87 -1.72 -11.54
N GLN A 65 20.03 -1.29 -10.58
CA GLN A 65 18.57 -1.24 -10.78
C GLN A 65 18.16 -0.18 -11.79
N MET A 66 18.87 0.94 -11.85
CA MET A 66 18.63 2.04 -12.78
C MET A 66 18.90 1.70 -14.25
N ASN A 67 19.43 0.51 -14.55
CA ASN A 67 19.56 0.01 -15.92
C ASN A 67 18.45 -0.97 -16.33
N LYS A 68 17.58 -1.37 -15.40
CA LYS A 68 16.47 -2.29 -15.67
C LYS A 68 15.26 -1.54 -16.21
N GLU A 69 14.35 -2.26 -16.87
CA GLU A 69 13.04 -1.72 -17.27
C GLU A 69 12.27 -1.18 -16.07
N HIS A 70 12.23 -1.96 -14.97
CA HIS A 70 11.69 -1.55 -13.68
C HIS A 70 12.77 -1.65 -12.60
N PRO A 71 13.16 -0.54 -11.95
CA PRO A 71 14.14 -0.55 -10.86
C PRO A 71 13.73 -1.36 -9.62
N SER A 72 12.43 -1.56 -9.40
CA SER A 72 11.91 -2.43 -8.35
C SER A 72 10.59 -3.08 -8.77
N HIS A 73 10.21 -4.14 -8.07
CA HIS A 73 8.93 -4.83 -8.21
C HIS A 73 7.75 -4.07 -7.58
N ILE A 74 8.01 -2.97 -6.85
CA ILE A 74 6.98 -2.15 -6.21
C ILE A 74 7.14 -0.68 -6.59
N VAL A 75 6.02 -0.04 -6.91
CA VAL A 75 5.88 1.42 -7.07
C VAL A 75 4.98 1.97 -5.97
N LEU A 76 5.40 3.07 -5.35
CA LEU A 76 4.61 3.81 -4.37
C LEU A 76 3.63 4.74 -5.07
N SER A 77 2.34 4.63 -4.72
CA SER A 77 1.27 5.46 -5.21
C SER A 77 0.75 6.34 -4.06
N PHE A 78 1.06 7.62 -4.12
CA PHE A 78 0.65 8.61 -3.12
C PHE A 78 -0.73 9.17 -3.46
N LYS A 79 -1.57 9.39 -2.43
CA LYS A 79 -2.85 10.10 -2.59
C LYS A 79 -2.63 11.57 -2.97
N ASP A 80 -1.69 12.21 -2.30
CA ASP A 80 -1.18 13.52 -2.66
C ASP A 80 -0.03 13.36 -3.66
N LYS A 81 -0.22 13.87 -4.88
CA LYS A 81 0.77 13.77 -5.97
C LYS A 81 2.04 14.57 -5.67
N ASP A 82 2.01 15.55 -4.78
CA ASP A 82 3.19 16.35 -4.46
C ASP A 82 4.00 15.78 -3.29
N ALA A 83 3.44 14.80 -2.56
CA ALA A 83 4.09 14.19 -1.40
C ALA A 83 5.45 13.55 -1.75
N TYR A 84 5.60 12.97 -2.94
CA TYR A 84 6.86 12.34 -3.35
C TYR A 84 8.00 13.33 -3.58
N LYS A 85 7.72 14.63 -3.76
CA LYS A 85 8.75 15.65 -4.01
C LYS A 85 9.74 15.80 -2.86
N GLN A 86 9.38 15.31 -1.68
CA GLN A 86 10.24 15.29 -0.49
C GLN A 86 11.27 14.13 -0.52
N LEU A 87 11.05 13.13 -1.37
CA LEU A 87 11.87 11.92 -1.48
C LEU A 87 12.98 12.07 -2.51
N LYS A 88 14.10 11.41 -2.26
CA LYS A 88 15.23 11.29 -3.18
C LYS A 88 15.63 9.83 -3.33
N THR A 89 16.25 9.52 -4.47
CA THR A 89 16.91 8.22 -4.66
C THR A 89 17.95 8.01 -3.56
N GLY A 90 17.90 6.85 -2.91
CA GLY A 90 18.75 6.49 -1.78
C GLY A 90 18.12 6.73 -0.40
N ASP A 91 17.04 7.52 -0.29
CA ASP A 91 16.36 7.71 0.99
C ASP A 91 15.84 6.38 1.53
N LYS A 92 16.12 6.09 2.80
CA LYS A 92 15.49 4.99 3.54
C LYS A 92 14.21 5.51 4.16
N ILE A 93 13.08 4.83 3.94
CA ILE A 93 11.78 5.24 4.47
C ILE A 93 11.06 4.13 5.21
N LYS A 94 10.18 4.51 6.12
CA LYS A 94 9.06 3.71 6.63
C LYS A 94 7.80 4.09 5.86
N VAL A 95 7.04 3.10 5.39
CA VAL A 95 5.80 3.32 4.65
C VAL A 95 4.63 2.57 5.30
N TRP A 96 3.57 3.32 5.60
CA TRP A 96 2.25 2.80 5.95
C TRP A 96 1.40 2.80 4.69
N PHE A 97 0.74 1.67 4.41
CA PHE A 97 0.01 1.48 3.16
C PHE A 97 -1.37 0.86 3.39
N SER A 98 -2.33 1.25 2.55
CA SER A 98 -3.70 0.75 2.66
C SER A 98 -3.81 -0.64 2.04
N GLN A 99 -3.26 -0.80 0.85
CA GLN A 99 -3.31 -2.03 0.04
C GLN A 99 -2.18 -2.05 -0.99
N ILE A 100 -1.90 -3.23 -1.54
CA ILE A 100 -1.04 -3.44 -2.70
C ILE A 100 -1.94 -3.94 -3.83
N LEU A 101 -1.90 -3.26 -4.98
CA LEU A 101 -2.64 -3.66 -6.18
C LEU A 101 -1.79 -4.61 -7.02
N GLU A 102 -2.37 -5.77 -7.34
CA GLU A 102 -1.73 -6.80 -8.15
C GLU A 102 -1.45 -6.29 -9.58
N SER A 103 -0.17 -6.12 -9.88
CA SER A 103 0.38 -5.66 -11.16
C SER A 103 1.90 -5.87 -11.15
N TYR A 104 2.58 -5.65 -12.28
CA TYR A 104 4.04 -5.64 -12.33
C TYR A 104 4.55 -4.35 -13.00
N PRO A 105 5.25 -3.47 -12.27
CA PRO A 105 5.46 -3.48 -10.82
C PRO A 105 4.14 -3.37 -10.03
N ALA A 106 4.09 -3.96 -8.84
CA ALA A 106 2.95 -3.85 -7.95
C ALA A 106 2.78 -2.40 -7.46
N LYS A 107 1.54 -1.92 -7.31
CA LYS A 107 1.29 -0.55 -6.83
C LYS A 107 0.89 -0.57 -5.36
N MET A 108 1.72 0.03 -4.51
CA MET A 108 1.44 0.17 -3.08
C MET A 108 0.77 1.52 -2.82
N ILE A 109 -0.45 1.51 -2.29
CA ILE A 109 -1.18 2.75 -1.97
C ILE A 109 -0.69 3.29 -0.62
N VAL A 110 0.05 4.40 -0.65
CA VAL A 110 0.66 5.00 0.53
C VAL A 110 -0.36 5.81 1.33
N GLU A 111 -0.44 5.54 2.63
CA GLU A 111 -1.21 6.32 3.59
C GLU A 111 -0.34 7.39 4.27
N LYS A 112 0.87 7.00 4.68
CA LYS A 112 1.86 7.85 5.33
C LYS A 112 3.26 7.29 5.07
N PHE A 113 4.27 8.15 5.04
CA PHE A 113 5.66 7.72 5.09
C PHE A 113 6.48 8.60 6.04
N GLU A 114 7.62 8.08 6.47
CA GLU A 114 8.62 8.79 7.25
C GLU A 114 10.01 8.49 6.70
N ILE A 115 10.86 9.51 6.52
CA ILE A 115 12.25 9.33 6.11
C ILE A 115 13.07 8.95 7.35
N VAL A 116 13.71 7.80 7.31
CA VAL A 116 14.55 7.25 8.38
C VAL A 116 16.00 7.66 8.19
N GLU A 117 16.50 7.63 6.95
CA GLU A 117 17.88 7.97 6.60
C GLU A 117 17.96 8.68 5.24
N LYS A 118 18.95 9.56 5.08
CA LYS A 118 19.28 10.32 3.87
C LYS A 118 20.72 10.07 3.42
#